data_AF-A0A8H4NMH0-F1
#
_entry.id   AF-A0A8H4NMH0-F1
#
_cell.length_a   1.000
_cell.length_b   1.000
_cell.length_c   1.000
_cell.angle_alpha   90.00
_cell.angle_beta   90.00
_cell.angle_gamma   90.00
#
_symmetry.space_group_name_H-M   'P 1'
#
loop_
_entity.id
_entity.type
_entity.pdbx_description
1 polymer ?
#
loop_
_entity_poly.entity_id
_entity_poly.type
_entity_poly.pdbx_seq_one_letter_code
_entity_poly.pdbx_strand_id
1 'polypeptide(L)'
;MVHRGDQNIIDTVKKINSGSRSIRNLSVDIFPSIPVHKLDTIQIRDLYQAIVKEVFRQAGMQKTQARGCWDSIVDRLMRSDVLQAKTSASCDTWRSLVETVKEAVKLHKHSNKPTCITAPYLFYALVIIVFRKLWPRSGEVFDNHPEVAKLFGELNAIQWLPVAIKLYKKTHGKPFVIELDRNTISPAAQQKLVGGKQVWVVTVKQPAVNIYESEFRNIMGVPLVTYNSVIAKVENHDQPLPSIEPYSPMVASTARSSAEGDSGGDDAGGKADKDDSHDEDDEGDEDDDNGRASENEDDIIDENENVENEGADTLHDYARELRQLGKGLRASEQAALRRIRKGIVRRAKEADKKQDEVEFQRQLQCGLDRNIMSAVEDAIANVSHKRDGFDSYSHLKAL
;
A
#
# COMPACT_ATOMS: atom_id res chain seq x y z
N MET A 1 -0.38 -42.87 4.58
CA MET A 1 -0.09 -42.28 3.25
C MET A 1 -0.27 -40.77 3.35
N VAL A 2 0.78 -39.98 3.12
CA VAL A 2 0.67 -38.51 3.02
C VAL A 2 0.19 -38.19 1.60
N HIS A 3 -0.87 -37.40 1.45
CA HIS A 3 -1.31 -36.97 0.11
C HIS A 3 -0.18 -36.18 -0.55
N ARG A 4 0.12 -36.46 -1.83
CA ARG A 4 1.19 -35.80 -2.60
C ARG A 4 1.10 -34.26 -2.52
N GLY A 5 -0.11 -33.70 -2.39
CA GLY A 5 -0.33 -32.26 -2.18
C GLY A 5 0.25 -31.72 -0.87
N ASP A 6 0.17 -32.47 0.23
CA ASP A 6 0.65 -32.00 1.54
C ASP A 6 2.17 -31.91 1.60
N GLN A 7 2.89 -32.82 0.93
CA GLN A 7 4.35 -32.81 0.91
C GLN A 7 4.89 -31.54 0.25
N ASN A 8 4.27 -31.11 -0.86
CA ASN A 8 4.64 -29.86 -1.54
C ASN A 8 4.44 -28.64 -0.63
N ILE A 9 3.37 -28.64 0.19
CA ILE A 9 3.13 -27.55 1.14
C ILE A 9 4.21 -27.54 2.23
N ILE A 10 4.53 -28.70 2.80
CA ILE A 10 5.58 -28.83 3.81
C ILE A 10 6.93 -28.36 3.27
N ASP A 11 7.29 -28.78 2.05
CA ASP A 11 8.55 -28.37 1.41
C ASP A 11 8.57 -26.87 1.13
N THR A 12 7.41 -26.28 0.77
CA THR A 12 7.28 -24.84 0.59
C THR A 12 7.47 -24.09 1.91
N VAL A 13 6.85 -24.55 3.01
CA VAL A 13 7.03 -23.96 4.33
C VAL A 13 8.51 -24.02 4.74
N LYS A 14 9.19 -25.15 4.52
CA LYS A 14 10.62 -25.28 4.79
C LYS A 14 11.45 -24.28 3.98
N LYS A 15 11.17 -24.14 2.68
CA LYS A 15 11.84 -23.16 1.80
C LYS A 15 11.58 -21.71 2.22
N ILE A 16 10.39 -21.41 2.71
CA ILE A 16 10.07 -20.08 3.24
C ILE A 16 10.85 -19.82 4.53
N ASN A 17 10.88 -20.79 5.44
CA ASN A 17 11.59 -20.68 6.71
C ASN A 17 13.11 -20.55 6.52
N SER A 18 13.69 -21.18 5.49
CA SER A 18 15.09 -21.00 5.11
C SER A 18 15.38 -19.70 4.35
N GLY A 19 14.35 -18.90 4.04
CA GLY A 19 14.48 -17.70 3.22
C GLY A 19 14.67 -17.96 1.72
N SER A 20 14.63 -19.22 1.29
CA SER A 20 14.80 -19.64 -0.11
C SER A 20 13.53 -19.47 -0.97
N ARG A 21 12.43 -19.01 -0.38
CA ARG A 21 11.17 -18.74 -1.09
C ARG A 21 10.42 -17.58 -0.44
N SER A 22 9.80 -16.75 -1.28
CA SER A 22 8.99 -15.62 -0.83
C SER A 22 7.74 -16.06 -0.05
N ILE A 23 7.45 -15.37 1.06
CA ILE A 23 6.23 -15.54 1.86
C ILE A 23 4.95 -15.17 1.10
N ARG A 24 5.05 -14.41 -0.01
CA ARG A 24 3.89 -14.06 -0.85
C ARG A 24 3.28 -15.29 -1.54
N ASN A 25 3.99 -16.41 -1.57
CA ASN A 25 3.49 -17.69 -2.07
C ASN A 25 2.51 -18.38 -1.11
N LEU A 26 2.20 -17.81 0.06
CA LEU A 26 1.26 -18.38 1.02
C LEU A 26 -0.22 -18.19 0.64
N SER A 27 -0.55 -17.67 -0.54
CA SER A 27 -1.94 -17.45 -0.97
C SER A 27 -2.79 -18.73 -0.90
N VAL A 28 -4.07 -18.58 -0.56
CA VAL A 28 -5.09 -19.63 -0.64
C VAL A 28 -5.25 -20.18 -2.06
N ASP A 29 -4.96 -19.38 -3.08
CA ASP A 29 -4.99 -19.80 -4.47
C ASP A 29 -3.93 -20.88 -4.78
N ILE A 30 -2.78 -20.82 -4.10
CA ILE A 30 -1.67 -21.76 -4.27
C ILE A 30 -1.80 -22.88 -3.23
N PHE A 31 -2.11 -22.51 -1.99
CA PHE A 31 -2.24 -23.40 -0.86
C PHE A 31 -3.59 -23.19 -0.18
N PRO A 32 -4.65 -23.92 -0.60
CA PRO A 32 -5.99 -23.74 -0.07
C PRO A 32 -6.04 -23.85 1.46
N SER A 33 -5.26 -24.76 2.03
CA SER A 33 -5.06 -24.86 3.48
C SER A 33 -3.65 -25.33 3.77
N ILE A 34 -2.98 -24.71 4.75
CA ILE A 34 -1.69 -25.18 5.22
C ILE A 34 -1.94 -26.28 6.26
N PRO A 35 -1.42 -27.50 6.08
CA PRO A 35 -1.68 -28.63 6.98
C PRO A 35 -0.84 -28.47 8.26
N VAL A 36 -1.23 -27.51 9.11
CA VAL A 36 -0.52 -27.16 10.36
C VAL A 36 -0.33 -28.37 11.26
N HIS A 37 -1.28 -29.31 11.29
CA HIS A 37 -1.16 -30.57 12.05
C HIS A 37 -0.03 -31.51 11.58
N LYS A 38 0.55 -31.28 10.40
CA LYS A 38 1.69 -32.04 9.84
C LYS A 38 3.03 -31.32 10.00
N LEU A 39 3.00 -30.08 10.49
CA LEU A 39 4.18 -29.29 10.78
C LEU A 39 4.45 -29.35 12.27
N ASP A 40 5.72 -29.39 12.65
CA ASP A 40 6.07 -29.22 14.05
C ASP A 40 5.81 -27.76 14.50
N THR A 41 5.63 -27.56 15.81
CA THR A 41 5.34 -26.25 16.38
C THR A 41 6.44 -25.22 16.09
N ILE A 42 7.68 -25.66 15.92
CA ILE A 42 8.83 -24.80 15.64
C ILE A 42 8.73 -24.28 14.20
N GLN A 43 8.45 -25.13 13.22
CA GLN A 43 8.24 -24.78 11.82
C GLN A 43 7.10 -23.78 11.63
N ILE A 44 6.00 -23.96 12.35
CA ILE A 44 4.86 -23.03 12.31
C ILE A 44 5.27 -21.68 12.90
N ARG A 45 5.98 -21.70 14.04
CA ARG A 45 6.48 -20.47 14.68
C ARG A 45 7.46 -19.74 13.77
N ASP A 46 8.35 -20.45 13.11
CA ASP A 46 9.34 -19.89 12.18
C ASP A 46 8.66 -19.27 10.96
N LEU A 47 7.60 -19.91 10.44
CA LEU A 47 6.79 -19.36 9.36
C LEU A 47 6.13 -18.04 9.76
N TYR A 48 5.52 -17.98 10.95
CA TYR A 48 4.97 -16.72 11.44
C TYR A 48 6.05 -15.69 11.72
N GLN A 49 7.22 -16.08 12.22
CA GLN A 49 8.35 -15.17 12.37
C GLN A 49 8.83 -14.62 11.03
N ALA A 50 8.84 -15.42 9.96
CA ALA A 50 9.19 -14.98 8.61
C ALA A 50 8.18 -13.95 8.08
N ILE A 51 6.88 -14.19 8.28
CA ILE A 51 5.82 -13.22 7.94
C ILE A 51 6.01 -11.92 8.73
N VAL A 52 6.19 -12.01 10.05
CA VAL A 52 6.35 -10.83 10.91
C VAL A 52 7.63 -10.07 10.54
N LYS A 53 8.71 -10.78 10.24
CA LYS A 53 9.98 -10.22 9.77
C LYS A 53 9.80 -9.37 8.53
N GLU A 54 9.09 -9.90 7.53
CA GLU A 54 8.85 -9.19 6.30
C GLU A 54 8.03 -7.92 6.55
N VAL A 55 6.93 -8.02 7.30
CA VAL A 55 6.10 -6.84 7.60
C VAL A 55 6.88 -5.78 8.40
N PHE A 56 7.71 -6.19 9.35
CA PHE A 56 8.59 -5.28 10.09
C PHE A 56 9.60 -4.59 9.17
N ARG A 57 10.25 -5.36 8.28
CA ARG A 57 11.21 -4.84 7.29
C ARG A 57 10.54 -3.77 6.43
N GLN A 58 9.33 -4.06 5.94
CA GLN A 58 8.54 -3.16 5.09
C GLN A 58 8.02 -1.93 5.84
N ALA A 59 7.80 -2.05 7.15
CA ALA A 59 7.51 -0.91 8.02
C ALA A 59 8.76 -0.10 8.41
N GLY A 60 9.96 -0.44 7.90
CA GLY A 60 11.22 0.20 8.25
C GLY A 60 11.64 -0.04 9.71
N MET A 61 11.24 -1.17 10.30
CA MET A 61 11.43 -1.50 11.70
C MET A 61 12.26 -2.79 11.88
N GLN A 62 13.17 -2.78 12.83
CA GLN A 62 13.92 -3.96 13.25
C GLN A 62 13.26 -4.65 14.46
N LYS A 63 13.44 -5.97 14.60
CA LYS A 63 12.94 -6.75 15.76
C LYS A 63 13.41 -6.16 17.09
N THR A 64 14.65 -5.70 17.16
CA THR A 64 15.27 -5.10 18.36
C THR A 64 14.56 -3.82 18.81
N GLN A 65 14.05 -3.01 17.87
CA GLN A 65 13.39 -1.74 18.16
C GLN A 65 12.00 -1.91 18.79
N ALA A 66 11.32 -3.03 18.52
CA ALA A 66 9.96 -3.29 19.03
C ALA A 66 9.75 -4.76 19.43
N ARG A 67 10.72 -5.34 20.14
CA ARG A 67 10.71 -6.77 20.54
C ARG A 67 9.43 -7.22 21.24
N GLY A 68 8.90 -6.41 22.15
CA GLY A 68 7.65 -6.74 22.83
C GLY A 68 6.42 -6.74 21.91
N CYS A 69 6.41 -5.92 20.87
CA CYS A 69 5.36 -5.96 19.84
C CYS A 69 5.54 -7.20 18.96
N TRP A 70 6.78 -7.47 18.52
CA TRP A 70 7.15 -8.65 17.74
C TRP A 70 6.68 -9.95 18.40
N ASP A 71 7.12 -10.19 19.63
CA ASP A 71 6.83 -11.44 20.36
C ASP A 71 5.31 -11.58 20.55
N SER A 72 4.63 -10.48 20.89
CA SER A 72 3.18 -10.48 21.03
C SER A 72 2.43 -10.75 19.73
N ILE A 73 2.93 -10.31 18.58
CA ILE A 73 2.31 -10.58 17.28
C ILE A 73 2.50 -12.04 16.92
N VAL A 74 3.72 -12.58 17.05
CA VAL A 74 4.02 -13.99 16.78
C VAL A 74 3.16 -14.89 17.67
N ASP A 75 3.10 -14.62 18.97
CA ASP A 75 2.31 -15.43 19.90
C ASP A 75 0.80 -15.36 19.61
N ARG A 76 0.32 -14.21 19.11
CA ARG A 76 -1.08 -14.03 18.69
C ARG A 76 -1.39 -14.80 17.40
N LEU A 77 -0.51 -14.73 16.41
CA LEU A 77 -0.61 -15.52 15.18
C LEU A 77 -0.53 -17.04 15.44
N MET A 78 0.32 -17.47 16.37
CA MET A 78 0.41 -18.87 16.78
C MET A 78 -0.89 -19.42 17.37
N ARG A 79 -1.70 -18.55 18.00
CA ARG A 79 -3.00 -18.89 18.57
C ARG A 79 -4.15 -18.76 17.57
N SER A 80 -3.89 -18.23 16.38
CA SER A 80 -4.91 -18.08 15.34
C SER A 80 -4.94 -19.27 14.39
N ASP A 81 -6.05 -19.38 13.69
CA ASP A 81 -6.33 -20.35 12.63
C ASP A 81 -5.99 -19.81 11.22
N VAL A 82 -5.33 -18.65 11.12
CA VAL A 82 -5.23 -17.89 9.86
C VAL A 82 -4.52 -18.65 8.72
N LEU A 83 -3.54 -19.49 9.04
CA LEU A 83 -2.86 -20.32 8.03
C LEU A 83 -3.70 -21.52 7.58
N GLN A 84 -4.62 -22.00 8.44
CA GLN A 84 -5.48 -23.15 8.17
C GLN A 84 -6.77 -22.74 7.46
N ALA A 85 -7.21 -21.51 7.71
CA ALA A 85 -8.42 -20.93 7.15
C ALA A 85 -8.40 -20.97 5.62
N LYS A 86 -9.55 -21.35 5.05
CA LYS A 86 -9.80 -21.39 3.60
C LYS A 86 -10.61 -20.18 3.14
N THR A 87 -11.39 -19.59 4.04
CA THR A 87 -12.20 -18.39 3.82
C THR A 87 -12.06 -17.45 5.01
N SER A 88 -12.38 -16.17 4.83
CA SER A 88 -12.43 -15.20 5.93
C SER A 88 -13.45 -15.59 7.00
N ALA A 89 -14.61 -16.13 6.59
CA ALA A 89 -15.67 -16.56 7.50
C ALA A 89 -15.26 -17.71 8.43
N SER A 90 -14.34 -18.58 7.98
CA SER A 90 -13.83 -19.69 8.78
C SER A 90 -12.66 -19.29 9.69
N CYS A 91 -12.27 -18.01 9.74
CA CYS A 91 -11.15 -17.53 10.53
C CYS A 91 -11.68 -16.82 11.78
N ASP A 92 -11.52 -17.39 12.98
CA ASP A 92 -12.02 -16.75 14.20
C ASP A 92 -11.39 -15.37 14.46
N THR A 93 -10.16 -15.21 13.99
CA THR A 93 -9.42 -13.95 14.06
C THR A 93 -10.06 -12.85 13.22
N TRP A 94 -10.75 -13.22 12.12
CA TRP A 94 -11.51 -12.30 11.29
C TRP A 94 -12.60 -11.58 12.10
N ARG A 95 -13.33 -12.32 12.95
CA ARG A 95 -14.39 -11.75 13.79
C ARG A 95 -13.84 -10.69 14.75
N SER A 96 -12.72 -10.99 15.41
CA SER A 96 -12.06 -10.04 16.32
C SER A 96 -11.50 -8.81 15.59
N LEU A 97 -10.98 -9.01 14.36
CA LEU A 97 -10.55 -7.91 13.52
C LEU A 97 -11.72 -6.99 13.16
N VAL A 98 -12.84 -7.55 12.68
CA VAL A 98 -14.04 -6.79 12.30
C VAL A 98 -14.57 -5.95 13.46
N GLU A 99 -14.65 -6.50 14.68
CA GLU A 99 -15.09 -5.71 15.84
C GLU A 99 -14.13 -4.56 16.17
N THR A 100 -12.83 -4.79 16.12
CA THR A 100 -11.82 -3.74 16.34
C THR A 100 -11.89 -2.66 15.26
N VAL A 101 -12.15 -3.06 14.01
CA VAL A 101 -12.36 -2.15 12.87
C VAL A 101 -13.60 -1.29 13.08
N LYS A 102 -14.73 -1.88 13.51
CA LYS A 102 -15.96 -1.13 13.83
C LYS A 102 -15.70 -0.08 14.91
N GLU A 103 -14.92 -0.40 15.94
CA GLU A 103 -14.52 0.56 16.96
C GLU A 103 -13.68 1.72 16.39
N ALA A 104 -12.69 1.43 15.55
CA ALA A 104 -11.86 2.46 14.91
C ALA A 104 -12.67 3.37 13.96
N VAL A 105 -13.62 2.81 13.22
CA VAL A 105 -14.52 3.57 12.34
C VAL A 105 -15.49 4.43 13.16
N LYS A 106 -16.04 3.90 14.27
CA LYS A 106 -16.83 4.71 15.20
C LYS A 106 -15.99 5.86 15.76
N LEU A 107 -14.75 5.58 16.16
CA LEU A 107 -13.83 6.60 16.68
C LEU A 107 -13.56 7.69 15.62
N HIS A 108 -13.40 7.32 14.36
CA HIS A 108 -13.28 8.27 13.24
C HIS A 108 -14.52 9.14 13.12
N LYS A 109 -15.72 8.53 13.08
CA LYS A 109 -17.00 9.26 13.00
C LYS A 109 -17.18 10.30 14.13
N HIS A 110 -16.73 9.98 15.36
CA HIS A 110 -16.87 10.89 16.50
C HIS A 110 -15.79 11.99 16.53
N SER A 111 -14.57 11.67 16.09
CA SER A 111 -13.43 12.60 16.18
C SER A 111 -13.22 13.44 14.93
N ASN A 112 -13.77 13.00 13.79
CA ASN A 112 -13.48 13.50 12.45
C ASN A 112 -11.97 13.55 12.13
N LYS A 113 -11.18 12.67 12.77
CA LYS A 113 -9.72 12.57 12.61
C LYS A 113 -9.35 11.17 12.10
N PRO A 114 -8.19 10.99 11.45
CA PRO A 114 -7.75 9.66 11.05
C PRO A 114 -7.64 8.74 12.27
N THR A 115 -7.97 7.47 12.09
CA THR A 115 -7.89 6.46 13.16
C THR A 115 -7.13 5.24 12.69
N CYS A 116 -6.60 4.49 13.64
CA CYS A 116 -5.90 3.25 13.37
C CYS A 116 -6.20 2.21 14.46
N ILE A 117 -6.11 0.95 14.08
CA ILE A 117 -6.16 -0.20 14.99
C ILE A 117 -4.74 -0.58 15.43
N THR A 118 -4.62 -1.43 16.43
CA THR A 118 -3.29 -1.79 16.94
C THR A 118 -2.54 -2.75 16.03
N ALA A 119 -1.21 -2.78 16.19
CA ALA A 119 -0.32 -3.57 15.36
C ALA A 119 -0.77 -5.03 15.20
N PRO A 120 -1.15 -5.80 16.25
CA PRO A 120 -1.59 -7.18 16.04
C PRO A 120 -2.75 -7.33 15.05
N TYR A 121 -3.73 -6.41 15.07
CA TYR A 121 -4.87 -6.46 14.15
C TYR A 121 -4.51 -6.01 12.75
N LEU A 122 -3.59 -5.04 12.59
CA LEU A 122 -3.03 -4.72 11.28
C LEU A 122 -2.26 -5.91 10.68
N PHE A 123 -1.52 -6.65 11.50
CA PHE A 123 -0.84 -7.88 11.05
C PHE A 123 -1.85 -8.96 10.67
N TYR A 124 -2.92 -9.14 11.42
CA TYR A 124 -4.01 -10.05 11.01
C TYR A 124 -4.61 -9.64 9.67
N ALA A 125 -4.89 -8.34 9.48
CA ALA A 125 -5.39 -7.84 8.19
C ALA A 125 -4.40 -8.16 7.07
N LEU A 126 -3.11 -7.90 7.24
CA LEU A 126 -2.07 -8.24 6.25
C LEU A 126 -2.00 -9.73 5.95
N VAL A 127 -2.04 -10.59 6.98
CA VAL A 127 -1.99 -12.04 6.78
C VAL A 127 -3.22 -12.54 6.06
N ILE A 128 -4.42 -12.10 6.45
CA ILE A 128 -5.68 -12.53 5.84
C ILE A 128 -5.80 -12.03 4.41
N ILE A 129 -5.54 -10.73 4.19
CA ILE A 129 -5.84 -10.01 2.95
C ILE A 129 -4.69 -10.15 1.94
N VAL A 130 -3.45 -9.90 2.38
CA VAL A 130 -2.30 -9.81 1.46
C VAL A 130 -1.61 -11.15 1.30
N PHE A 131 -1.26 -11.83 2.39
CA PHE A 131 -0.45 -13.05 2.32
C PHE A 131 -1.27 -14.31 2.00
N ARG A 132 -2.40 -14.50 2.68
CA ARG A 132 -3.29 -15.65 2.46
C ARG A 132 -4.34 -15.39 1.39
N LYS A 133 -4.64 -14.13 1.06
CA LYS A 133 -5.71 -13.76 0.12
C LYS A 133 -7.04 -14.48 0.41
N LEU A 134 -7.41 -14.61 1.69
CA LEU A 134 -8.67 -15.24 2.13
C LEU A 134 -9.91 -14.40 1.82
N TRP A 135 -9.72 -13.31 1.09
CA TRP A 135 -10.78 -12.40 0.71
C TRP A 135 -11.64 -13.03 -0.39
N PRO A 136 -12.97 -13.05 -0.24
CA PRO A 136 -13.85 -13.50 -1.30
C PRO A 136 -13.66 -12.63 -2.54
N ARG A 137 -13.54 -13.28 -3.69
CA ARG A 137 -13.40 -12.59 -4.98
C ARG A 137 -14.70 -11.87 -5.38
N SER A 138 -15.83 -12.21 -4.77
CA SER A 138 -17.11 -11.51 -4.91
C SER A 138 -17.15 -10.27 -4.00
N GLY A 139 -17.66 -9.15 -4.52
CA GLY A 139 -17.86 -7.90 -3.75
C GLY A 139 -18.71 -8.04 -2.48
N GLU A 140 -19.36 -9.19 -2.29
CA GLU A 140 -20.26 -9.54 -1.18
C GLU A 140 -19.67 -9.32 0.22
N VAL A 141 -18.35 -9.37 0.42
CA VAL A 141 -17.79 -9.12 1.76
C VAL A 141 -17.81 -7.65 2.14
N PHE A 142 -17.68 -6.74 1.18
CA PHE A 142 -17.81 -5.31 1.47
C PHE A 142 -19.24 -4.94 1.83
N ASP A 143 -20.20 -5.65 1.24
CA ASP A 143 -21.61 -5.51 1.61
C ASP A 143 -21.85 -5.97 3.05
N ASN A 144 -21.18 -7.03 3.48
CA ASN A 144 -21.33 -7.58 4.83
C ASN A 144 -20.53 -6.84 5.91
N HIS A 145 -19.40 -6.23 5.55
CA HIS A 145 -18.48 -5.56 6.48
C HIS A 145 -17.95 -4.23 5.90
N PRO A 146 -18.84 -3.24 5.66
CA PRO A 146 -18.46 -1.97 5.02
C PRO A 146 -17.44 -1.18 5.85
N GLU A 147 -17.36 -1.40 7.17
CA GLU A 147 -16.36 -0.77 8.02
C GLU A 147 -14.92 -1.19 7.67
N VAL A 148 -14.72 -2.39 7.11
CA VAL A 148 -13.39 -2.84 6.69
C VAL A 148 -12.95 -2.09 5.43
N ALA A 149 -13.82 -2.00 4.42
CA ALA A 149 -13.57 -1.16 3.23
C ALA A 149 -13.31 0.29 3.64
N LYS A 150 -14.14 0.82 4.55
CA LYS A 150 -13.97 2.18 5.04
C LYS A 150 -12.62 2.37 5.72
N LEU A 151 -12.24 1.52 6.68
CA LEU A 151 -11.01 1.72 7.44
C LEU A 151 -9.74 1.53 6.60
N PHE A 152 -9.68 0.50 5.76
CA PHE A 152 -8.47 0.19 5.00
C PHE A 152 -8.44 0.83 3.61
N GLY A 153 -9.59 1.04 2.97
CA GLY A 153 -9.71 1.71 1.68
C GLY A 153 -9.77 3.23 1.82
N GLU A 154 -10.83 3.76 2.45
CA GLU A 154 -11.02 5.22 2.56
C GLU A 154 -10.05 5.87 3.56
N LEU A 155 -9.90 5.29 4.75
CA LEU A 155 -9.11 5.87 5.84
C LEU A 155 -7.64 5.47 5.82
N ASN A 156 -7.26 4.59 4.89
CA ASN A 156 -5.90 4.10 4.68
C ASN A 156 -5.18 3.67 5.98
N ALA A 157 -5.86 2.89 6.83
CA ALA A 157 -5.32 2.58 8.15
C ALA A 157 -3.96 1.85 8.13
N ILE A 158 -3.61 1.20 7.02
CA ILE A 158 -2.35 0.48 6.84
C ILE A 158 -1.13 1.41 6.79
N GLN A 159 -1.30 2.66 6.34
CA GLN A 159 -0.27 3.70 6.36
C GLN A 159 0.34 3.88 7.77
N TRP A 160 -0.47 3.68 8.80
CA TRP A 160 -0.09 3.89 10.20
C TRP A 160 0.58 2.68 10.85
N LEU A 161 0.87 1.61 10.10
CA LEU A 161 1.51 0.41 10.61
C LEU A 161 2.82 0.66 11.38
N PRO A 162 3.80 1.46 10.88
CA PRO A 162 5.02 1.74 11.63
C PRO A 162 4.74 2.43 12.98
N VAL A 163 3.73 3.31 13.02
CA VAL A 163 3.29 4.04 14.21
C VAL A 163 2.65 3.07 15.22
N ALA A 164 1.76 2.19 14.74
CA ALA A 164 1.12 1.17 15.56
C ALA A 164 2.12 0.19 16.19
N ILE A 165 3.19 -0.18 15.47
CA ILE A 165 4.27 -1.02 16.01
C ILE A 165 5.02 -0.29 17.13
N LYS A 166 5.44 0.97 16.89
CA LYS A 166 6.18 1.77 17.88
C LYS A 166 5.38 2.02 19.16
N LEU A 167 4.07 2.21 19.05
CA LEU A 167 3.20 2.59 20.16
C LEU A 167 2.42 1.42 20.78
N TYR A 168 2.62 0.19 20.31
CA TYR A 168 1.87 -0.98 20.75
C TYR A 168 1.75 -1.13 22.28
N LYS A 169 2.86 -0.96 23.00
CA LYS A 169 2.88 -1.06 24.47
C LYS A 169 2.09 0.06 25.15
N LYS A 170 2.08 1.27 24.57
CA LYS A 170 1.42 2.46 25.15
C LYS A 170 -0.09 2.42 24.94
N THR A 171 -0.56 1.97 23.77
CA THR A 171 -2.00 1.96 23.46
C THR A 171 -2.75 0.77 24.05
N HIS A 172 -2.06 -0.18 24.68
CA HIS A 172 -2.63 -1.37 25.31
C HIS A 172 -3.57 -2.17 24.39
N GLY A 173 -3.26 -2.24 23.09
CA GLY A 173 -4.07 -2.98 22.14
C GLY A 173 -5.36 -2.29 21.69
N LYS A 174 -5.65 -1.06 22.13
CA LYS A 174 -6.87 -0.31 21.75
C LYS A 174 -6.70 0.54 20.49
N PRO A 175 -7.77 0.71 19.67
CA PRO A 175 -7.78 1.69 18.58
C PRO A 175 -7.47 3.12 19.08
N PHE A 176 -6.90 3.94 18.21
CA PHE A 176 -6.45 5.28 18.55
C PHE A 176 -6.73 6.29 17.43
N VAL A 177 -6.86 7.56 17.83
CA VAL A 177 -6.96 8.73 16.94
C VAL A 177 -5.55 9.20 16.58
N ILE A 178 -5.37 9.70 15.36
CA ILE A 178 -4.12 10.26 14.88
C ILE A 178 -4.27 11.78 14.76
N GLU A 179 -3.31 12.50 15.34
CA GLU A 179 -3.11 13.93 15.16
C GLU A 179 -1.80 14.14 14.39
N LEU A 180 -1.88 14.82 13.25
CA LEU A 180 -0.71 15.08 12.43
C LEU A 180 0.02 16.31 12.91
N ASP A 181 1.32 16.16 13.15
CA ASP A 181 2.20 17.26 13.50
C ASP A 181 3.53 17.10 12.75
N ARG A 182 3.86 18.09 11.92
CA ARG A 182 5.06 18.11 11.08
C ARG A 182 6.34 18.21 11.91
N ASN A 183 6.26 18.77 13.11
CA ASN A 183 7.38 18.98 14.01
C ASN A 183 7.63 17.77 14.92
N THR A 184 6.74 16.77 14.91
CA THR A 184 6.90 15.57 15.71
C THR A 184 8.06 14.71 15.18
N ILE A 185 9.11 14.58 15.99
CA ILE A 185 10.29 13.73 15.70
C ILE A 185 9.95 12.25 15.91
N SER A 186 9.16 11.92 16.92
CA SER A 186 8.80 10.56 17.29
C SER A 186 7.34 10.47 17.72
N PRO A 187 6.58 9.43 17.33
CA PRO A 187 5.19 9.31 17.71
C PRO A 187 4.99 9.35 19.22
N ALA A 188 4.04 10.18 19.68
CA ALA A 188 3.67 10.29 21.09
C ALA A 188 2.21 9.90 21.29
N ALA A 189 1.92 9.08 22.30
CA ALA A 189 0.57 8.65 22.64
C ALA A 189 0.17 9.25 23.99
N GLN A 190 -1.03 9.81 24.06
CA GLN A 190 -1.63 10.35 25.27
C GLN A 190 -3.13 10.05 25.30
N GLN A 191 -3.71 9.95 26.49
CA GLN A 191 -5.16 9.83 26.63
C GLN A 191 -5.77 11.23 26.63
N LYS A 192 -6.75 11.47 25.74
CA LYS A 192 -7.53 12.71 25.71
C LYS A 192 -9.02 12.39 25.75
N LEU A 193 -9.81 13.34 26.22
CA LEU A 193 -11.25 13.28 26.12
C LEU A 193 -11.66 13.75 24.71
N VAL A 194 -12.22 12.85 23.90
CA VAL A 194 -12.74 13.17 22.55
C VAL A 194 -14.19 12.75 22.51
N GLY A 195 -15.10 13.70 22.31
CA GLY A 195 -16.54 13.44 22.33
C GLY A 195 -17.03 12.82 23.64
N GLY A 196 -16.49 13.26 24.78
CA GLY A 196 -16.85 12.74 26.11
C GLY A 196 -16.30 11.34 26.45
N LYS A 197 -15.50 10.73 25.57
CA LYS A 197 -14.85 9.44 25.80
C LYS A 197 -13.35 9.60 25.91
N GLN A 198 -12.74 8.93 26.89
CA GLN A 198 -11.30 8.90 27.01
C GLN A 198 -10.73 7.95 25.95
N VAL A 199 -9.93 8.48 25.03
CA VAL A 199 -9.36 7.74 23.90
C VAL A 199 -7.88 8.01 23.79
N TRP A 200 -7.14 7.07 23.20
CA TRP A 200 -5.75 7.28 22.84
C TRP A 200 -5.67 8.20 21.63
N VAL A 201 -4.89 9.27 21.77
CA VAL A 201 -4.55 10.21 20.71
C VAL A 201 -3.05 10.13 20.47
N VAL A 202 -2.69 9.88 19.23
CA VAL A 202 -1.32 9.71 18.77
C VAL A 202 -0.93 10.91 17.92
N THR A 203 -0.02 11.72 18.44
CA THR A 203 0.58 12.83 17.69
C THR A 203 1.78 12.31 16.93
N VAL A 204 1.80 12.51 15.61
CA VAL A 204 2.82 11.91 14.73
C VAL A 204 3.03 12.71 13.44
N LYS A 205 4.24 12.68 12.91
CA LYS A 205 4.52 13.09 11.53
C LYS A 205 3.97 12.04 10.57
N GLN A 206 3.32 12.47 9.49
CA GLN A 206 2.79 11.54 8.49
C GLN A 206 3.91 10.61 7.98
N PRO A 207 3.73 9.28 8.09
CA PRO A 207 4.71 8.33 7.60
C PRO A 207 4.72 8.31 6.07
N ALA A 208 5.83 7.84 5.49
CA ALA A 208 5.91 7.53 4.08
C ALA A 208 4.82 6.53 3.68
N VAL A 209 4.46 6.53 2.39
CA VAL A 209 3.50 5.60 1.81
C VAL A 209 3.94 4.18 2.13
N ASN A 210 3.05 3.40 2.73
CA ASN A 210 3.28 2.01 3.04
C ASN A 210 3.14 1.17 1.76
N ILE A 211 4.08 0.24 1.53
CA ILE A 211 4.08 -0.58 0.31
C ILE A 211 2.78 -1.36 0.12
N TYR A 212 2.12 -1.76 1.21
CA TYR A 212 0.87 -2.53 1.18
C TYR A 212 -0.36 -1.68 0.82
N GLU A 213 -0.25 -0.34 0.76
CA GLU A 213 -1.37 0.54 0.41
C GLU A 213 -1.93 0.20 -0.98
N SER A 214 -1.06 -0.18 -1.91
CA SER A 214 -1.46 -0.53 -3.27
C SER A 214 -2.25 -1.84 -3.30
N GLU A 215 -1.80 -2.87 -2.58
CA GLU A 215 -2.51 -4.15 -2.48
C GLU A 215 -3.86 -4.00 -1.80
N PHE A 216 -3.94 -3.25 -0.70
CA PHE A 216 -5.21 -2.95 -0.05
C PHE A 216 -6.14 -2.19 -0.99
N ARG A 217 -5.65 -1.18 -1.71
CA ARG A 217 -6.47 -0.42 -2.68
C ARG A 217 -7.01 -1.30 -3.78
N ASN A 218 -6.16 -2.13 -4.37
CA ASN A 218 -6.54 -3.03 -5.46
C ASN A 218 -7.60 -4.04 -5.02
N ILE A 219 -7.49 -4.55 -3.79
CA ILE A 219 -8.46 -5.49 -3.24
C ILE A 219 -9.78 -4.80 -2.85
N MET A 220 -9.70 -3.58 -2.32
CA MET A 220 -10.86 -2.85 -1.80
C MET A 220 -11.64 -2.13 -2.91
N GLY A 221 -11.03 -1.85 -4.07
CA GLY A 221 -11.67 -1.15 -5.18
C GLY A 221 -12.01 0.32 -4.89
N VAL A 222 -11.46 0.90 -3.83
CA VAL A 222 -11.78 2.27 -3.38
C VAL A 222 -10.67 3.24 -3.82
N PRO A 223 -10.99 4.37 -4.48
CA PRO A 223 -10.02 5.43 -4.77
C PRO A 223 -9.55 6.12 -3.48
N LEU A 224 -8.26 6.48 -3.40
CA LEU A 224 -7.70 7.14 -2.21
C LEU A 224 -8.39 8.48 -1.93
N VAL A 225 -8.76 8.70 -0.66
CA VAL A 225 -8.99 10.04 -0.14
C VAL A 225 -7.65 10.59 0.34
N THR A 226 -7.02 11.45 -0.44
CA THR A 226 -5.76 12.09 -0.05
C THR A 226 -6.04 13.10 1.08
N TYR A 227 -5.58 12.80 2.30
CA TYR A 227 -5.74 13.68 3.48
C TYR A 227 -5.06 15.04 3.36
N ASN A 228 -4.28 15.26 2.30
CA ASN A 228 -3.60 16.52 2.02
C ASN A 228 -4.56 17.71 1.86
N SER A 229 -5.85 17.47 1.57
CA SER A 229 -6.85 18.56 1.47
C SER A 229 -7.41 19.06 2.80
N VAL A 230 -7.33 18.28 3.89
CA VAL A 230 -7.95 18.68 5.19
C VAL A 230 -6.96 19.45 6.07
N ILE A 231 -5.66 19.32 5.83
CA ILE A 231 -4.62 20.09 6.55
C ILE A 231 -4.61 21.58 6.12
N ALA A 232 -5.32 21.95 5.05
CA ALA A 232 -5.35 23.31 4.51
C ALA A 232 -6.20 24.33 5.32
N LYS A 233 -6.83 23.93 6.42
CA LYS A 233 -7.42 24.87 7.40
C LYS A 233 -7.13 24.42 8.83
N VAL A 234 -5.86 24.43 9.21
CA VAL A 234 -5.56 24.84 10.58
C VAL A 234 -5.82 26.35 10.58
N GLU A 235 -7.09 26.74 10.80
CA GLU A 235 -7.38 28.08 11.27
C GLU A 235 -6.53 28.27 12.52
N ASN A 236 -5.55 29.16 12.43
CA ASN A 236 -4.91 29.74 13.59
C ASN A 236 -6.02 30.39 14.42
N HIS A 237 -6.64 29.61 15.30
CA HIS A 237 -7.34 30.14 16.46
C HIS A 237 -6.31 30.56 17.51
N ASP A 238 -5.35 31.40 17.09
CA ASP A 238 -4.72 32.40 17.93
C ASP A 238 -5.63 33.63 17.94
N GLN A 239 -6.93 33.44 18.22
CA GLN A 239 -7.70 34.54 18.75
C GLN A 239 -7.25 34.68 20.21
N PRO A 240 -6.65 35.82 20.59
CA PRO A 240 -6.46 36.12 21.99
C PRO A 240 -7.83 35.99 22.66
N LEU A 241 -7.92 35.22 23.74
CA LEU A 241 -9.07 35.28 24.62
C LEU A 241 -9.39 36.76 24.86
N PRO A 242 -10.65 37.21 24.70
CA PRO A 242 -11.00 38.57 25.07
C PRO A 242 -10.63 38.74 26.54
N SER A 243 -9.63 39.58 26.79
CA SER A 243 -9.24 40.00 28.13
C SER A 243 -10.50 40.57 28.78
N ILE A 244 -11.02 39.86 29.78
CA ILE A 244 -12.05 40.41 30.67
C ILE A 244 -11.30 41.41 31.56
N GLU A 245 -11.19 42.65 31.06
CA GLU A 245 -10.77 43.77 31.90
C GLU A 245 -11.91 44.14 32.85
N PRO A 246 -11.63 44.32 34.16
CA PRO A 246 -12.59 44.87 35.09
C PRO A 246 -12.83 46.36 34.79
N TYR A 247 -14.11 46.72 34.73
CA TYR A 247 -14.61 48.09 34.66
C TYR A 247 -13.89 49.05 35.62
N SER A 248 -13.31 50.14 35.10
CA SER A 248 -13.29 51.46 35.74
C SER A 248 -12.78 52.58 34.81
N PRO A 249 -13.13 53.85 35.09
CA PRO A 249 -13.65 54.77 34.07
C PRO A 249 -12.66 55.81 33.53
N MET A 250 -13.02 56.30 32.34
CA MET A 250 -12.72 57.61 31.72
C MET A 250 -11.51 58.42 32.20
N VAL A 251 -10.52 58.57 31.32
CA VAL A 251 -9.80 59.86 31.12
C VAL A 251 -9.47 60.03 29.63
N ALA A 252 -9.58 61.27 29.15
CA ALA A 252 -9.54 61.70 27.76
C ALA A 252 -8.13 62.00 27.20
N SER A 253 -8.04 61.95 25.85
CA SER A 253 -7.18 62.72 24.92
C SER A 253 -5.64 62.48 25.02
N THR A 254 -4.86 62.24 23.96
CA THR A 254 -4.55 63.13 22.82
C THR A 254 -3.46 62.52 21.90
N ALA A 255 -3.50 62.85 20.60
CA ALA A 255 -2.41 63.01 19.61
C ALA A 255 -1.61 61.84 18.98
N ARG A 256 -1.86 61.68 17.66
CA ARG A 256 -0.94 61.71 16.49
C ARG A 256 0.55 61.37 16.68
N SER A 257 1.05 60.46 15.84
CA SER A 257 2.20 60.73 14.95
C SER A 257 2.26 59.74 13.79
N SER A 258 2.29 60.29 12.57
CA SER A 258 2.66 59.62 11.33
C SER A 258 4.17 59.37 11.28
N ALA A 259 4.61 58.35 10.54
CA ALA A 259 5.93 58.30 9.93
C ALA A 259 5.85 57.42 8.67
N GLU A 260 5.96 58.08 7.52
CA GLU A 260 6.21 57.50 6.21
C GLU A 260 7.66 57.01 6.14
N GLY A 261 7.88 55.88 5.48
CA GLY A 261 9.21 55.32 5.22
C GLY A 261 9.28 54.85 3.77
N ASP A 262 9.75 55.77 2.94
CA ASP A 262 10.03 55.70 1.50
C ASP A 262 11.41 55.05 1.24
N SER A 263 11.48 54.16 0.24
CA SER A 263 12.65 53.80 -0.59
C SER A 263 12.24 52.57 -1.42
N GLY A 264 12.32 52.51 -2.75
CA GLY A 264 13.21 53.19 -3.69
C GLY A 264 14.36 52.26 -4.05
N GLY A 265 14.33 51.62 -5.23
CA GLY A 265 15.43 50.78 -5.69
C GLY A 265 15.10 49.91 -6.92
N ASP A 266 15.20 50.53 -8.09
CA ASP A 266 15.32 49.89 -9.41
C ASP A 266 16.53 48.96 -9.48
N ASP A 267 16.48 47.87 -10.27
CA ASP A 267 17.47 47.72 -11.35
C ASP A 267 17.11 46.63 -12.37
N ALA A 268 17.59 46.89 -13.59
CA ALA A 268 17.29 46.21 -14.83
C ALA A 268 18.41 45.26 -15.31
N GLY A 269 18.08 44.43 -16.31
CA GLY A 269 19.04 43.75 -17.20
C GLY A 269 19.09 42.24 -16.98
N GLY A 270 19.09 41.37 -17.99
CA GLY A 270 19.08 41.50 -19.45
C GLY A 270 19.28 40.08 -20.03
N LYS A 271 18.94 39.92 -21.33
CA LYS A 271 19.65 39.16 -22.40
C LYS A 271 20.39 37.85 -22.01
N ALA A 272 20.39 36.75 -22.77
CA ALA A 272 20.01 36.47 -24.15
C ALA A 272 20.08 34.94 -24.39
N ASP A 273 19.41 34.50 -25.45
CA ASP A 273 19.85 33.60 -26.53
C ASP A 273 20.66 32.30 -26.29
N LYS A 274 20.29 31.30 -27.12
CA LYS A 274 21.09 30.20 -27.70
C LYS A 274 21.30 28.95 -26.82
N ASP A 275 21.30 27.71 -27.32
CA ASP A 275 21.57 27.20 -28.67
C ASP A 275 20.74 25.92 -28.98
N ASP A 276 20.41 25.80 -30.26
CA ASP A 276 20.08 24.59 -31.00
C ASP A 276 21.33 23.68 -31.05
N SER A 277 21.16 22.39 -30.77
CA SER A 277 22.08 21.37 -31.32
C SER A 277 21.32 20.07 -31.56
N HIS A 278 21.01 19.89 -32.84
CA HIS A 278 20.51 18.69 -33.49
C HIS A 278 21.73 17.81 -33.81
N ASP A 279 21.98 16.77 -33.01
CA ASP A 279 23.00 15.76 -33.34
C ASP A 279 22.30 14.55 -33.96
N GLU A 280 22.32 14.52 -35.29
CA GLU A 280 22.14 13.33 -36.12
C GLU A 280 23.47 12.57 -36.14
N ASP A 281 23.56 11.43 -35.45
CA ASP A 281 24.67 10.49 -35.60
C ASP A 281 24.16 9.23 -36.34
N ASP A 282 24.24 9.31 -37.66
CA ASP A 282 24.93 8.38 -38.57
C ASP A 282 25.21 6.96 -38.03
N GLU A 283 24.30 6.01 -38.31
CA GLU A 283 24.58 4.57 -38.22
C GLU A 283 25.17 4.08 -39.56
N GLY A 284 26.47 4.29 -39.72
CA GLY A 284 27.29 3.74 -40.80
C GLY A 284 27.94 2.41 -40.42
N ASP A 285 27.61 1.39 -41.21
CA ASP A 285 28.42 0.28 -41.72
C ASP A 285 29.21 -0.66 -40.78
N GLU A 286 28.74 -1.91 -40.79
CA GLU A 286 29.47 -3.17 -41.01
C GLU A 286 30.96 -3.24 -40.68
N ASP A 287 31.30 -4.11 -39.71
CA ASP A 287 32.52 -4.91 -39.79
C ASP A 287 32.21 -6.34 -39.30
N ASP A 288 31.99 -7.23 -40.28
CA ASP A 288 32.10 -8.67 -40.16
C ASP A 288 33.55 -9.04 -39.81
N ASP A 289 33.87 -9.18 -38.52
CA ASP A 289 35.12 -9.81 -38.10
C ASP A 289 34.86 -11.20 -37.49
N ASN A 290 35.10 -12.18 -38.34
CA ASN A 290 35.00 -13.61 -38.12
C ASN A 290 36.24 -14.09 -37.34
N GLY A 291 36.35 -13.70 -36.07
CA GLY A 291 37.45 -14.03 -35.17
C GLY A 291 37.08 -15.11 -34.16
N ARG A 292 37.17 -16.38 -34.58
CA ARG A 292 36.99 -17.57 -33.74
C ARG A 292 38.12 -17.67 -32.70
N ALA A 293 37.85 -17.23 -31.48
CA ALA A 293 38.61 -17.61 -30.28
C ALA A 293 37.64 -18.08 -29.21
N SER A 294 37.70 -19.38 -28.88
CA SER A 294 36.91 -19.99 -27.82
C SER A 294 37.50 -19.64 -26.46
N GLU A 295 36.79 -18.84 -25.68
CA GLU A 295 36.98 -18.77 -24.24
C GLU A 295 35.61 -18.92 -23.58
N ASN A 296 35.37 -20.14 -23.08
CA ASN A 296 34.26 -20.48 -22.22
C ASN A 296 34.50 -19.82 -20.85
N GLU A 297 33.92 -18.64 -20.64
CA GLU A 297 33.68 -18.05 -19.32
C GLU A 297 32.24 -17.52 -19.25
N ASP A 298 31.28 -18.38 -19.59
CA ASP A 298 29.90 -18.22 -19.15
C ASP A 298 29.71 -19.11 -17.94
N ASP A 299 29.86 -18.56 -16.73
CA ASP A 299 29.15 -19.09 -15.57
C ASP A 299 29.16 -18.13 -14.36
N ILE A 300 27.97 -17.97 -13.78
CA ILE A 300 27.64 -17.35 -12.49
C ILE A 300 27.49 -15.81 -12.50
N ILE A 301 26.39 -15.34 -13.09
CA ILE A 301 25.59 -14.28 -12.45
C ILE A 301 24.30 -14.95 -12.00
N ASP A 302 24.17 -15.10 -10.69
CA ASP A 302 23.03 -15.71 -9.99
C ASP A 302 21.74 -14.94 -10.35
N GLU A 303 20.90 -15.51 -11.22
CA GLU A 303 19.62 -14.92 -11.69
C GLU A 303 18.52 -14.86 -10.61
N ASN A 304 18.90 -14.97 -9.33
CA ASN A 304 17.95 -15.17 -8.22
C ASN A 304 17.69 -13.92 -7.37
N GLU A 305 18.17 -12.74 -7.77
CA GLU A 305 17.72 -11.50 -7.15
C GLU A 305 16.34 -11.13 -7.69
N ASN A 306 15.36 -11.37 -6.82
CA ASN A 306 13.98 -10.96 -6.88
C ASN A 306 13.91 -9.41 -6.91
N VAL A 307 14.29 -8.79 -8.03
CA VAL A 307 14.15 -7.36 -8.28
C VAL A 307 12.67 -7.07 -8.43
N GLU A 308 12.09 -6.58 -7.34
CA GLU A 308 10.68 -6.24 -7.21
C GLU A 308 10.32 -5.08 -8.16
N ASN A 309 9.55 -5.38 -9.20
CA ASN A 309 8.60 -4.46 -9.87
C ASN A 309 9.08 -3.02 -10.16
N GLU A 310 10.35 -2.82 -10.50
CA GLU A 310 10.83 -1.54 -11.03
C GLU A 310 10.19 -1.34 -12.41
N GLY A 311 9.52 -0.20 -12.61
CA GLY A 311 8.88 0.12 -13.88
C GLY A 311 9.91 0.18 -15.01
N ALA A 312 9.50 -0.17 -16.23
CA ALA A 312 10.38 -0.18 -17.39
C ALA A 312 11.09 1.17 -17.61
N ASP A 313 10.37 2.28 -17.36
CA ASP A 313 10.91 3.64 -17.39
C ASP A 313 12.14 3.82 -16.47
N THR A 314 12.07 3.29 -15.24
CA THR A 314 13.17 3.37 -14.27
C THR A 314 14.40 2.56 -14.73
N LEU A 315 14.17 1.40 -15.34
CA LEU A 315 15.26 0.58 -15.90
C LEU A 315 15.92 1.25 -17.11
N HIS A 316 15.14 1.94 -17.94
CA HIS A 316 15.65 2.73 -19.07
C HIS A 316 16.50 3.92 -18.62
N ASP A 317 16.05 4.66 -17.59
CA ASP A 317 16.80 5.76 -17.01
C ASP A 317 18.13 5.28 -16.41
N TYR A 318 18.10 4.18 -15.66
CA TYR A 318 19.32 3.60 -15.09
C TYR A 318 20.30 3.12 -16.18
N ALA A 319 19.80 2.53 -17.27
CA ALA A 319 20.64 2.18 -18.41
C ALA A 319 21.28 3.42 -19.08
N ARG A 320 20.59 4.57 -19.08
CA ARG A 320 21.10 5.86 -19.56
C ARG A 320 22.18 6.41 -18.63
N GLU A 321 21.99 6.34 -17.31
CA GLU A 321 22.99 6.73 -16.31
C GLU A 321 24.27 5.90 -16.42
N LEU A 322 24.16 4.57 -16.53
CA LEU A 322 25.32 3.69 -16.72
C LEU A 322 26.10 4.03 -18.00
N ARG A 323 25.42 4.47 -19.06
CA ARG A 323 26.08 4.94 -20.30
C ARG A 323 26.90 6.21 -20.04
N GLN A 324 26.40 7.13 -19.22
CA GLN A 324 27.12 8.37 -18.89
C GLN A 324 28.33 8.09 -17.99
N LEU A 325 28.16 7.25 -16.95
CA LEU A 325 29.24 6.83 -16.06
C LEU A 325 30.38 6.11 -16.79
N GLY A 326 30.04 5.35 -17.83
CA GLY A 326 31.02 4.63 -18.66
C GLY A 326 32.05 5.53 -19.36
N LYS A 327 31.75 6.81 -19.63
CA LYS A 327 32.59 7.68 -20.47
C LYS A 327 33.98 7.96 -19.87
N GLY A 328 34.13 7.91 -18.55
CA GLY A 328 35.39 8.19 -17.84
C GLY A 328 36.19 6.95 -17.41
N LEU A 329 35.70 5.75 -17.70
CA LEU A 329 36.27 4.51 -17.18
C LEU A 329 37.26 3.87 -18.16
N ARG A 330 38.11 2.96 -17.64
CA ARG A 330 39.05 2.22 -18.48
C ARG A 330 38.31 1.23 -19.38
N ALA A 331 38.94 0.78 -20.46
CA ALA A 331 38.31 -0.10 -21.44
C ALA A 331 37.72 -1.39 -20.83
N SER A 332 38.40 -2.01 -19.86
CA SER A 332 37.91 -3.21 -19.16
C SER A 332 36.64 -2.95 -18.34
N GLU A 333 36.59 -1.81 -17.64
CA GLU A 333 35.44 -1.37 -16.84
C GLU A 333 34.26 -0.97 -17.74
N GLN A 334 34.54 -0.32 -18.86
CA GLN A 334 33.53 -0.01 -19.89
C GLN A 334 32.90 -1.29 -20.45
N ALA A 335 33.69 -2.34 -20.69
CA ALA A 335 33.19 -3.62 -21.17
C ALA A 335 32.25 -4.28 -20.15
N ALA A 336 32.61 -4.28 -18.87
CA ALA A 336 31.76 -4.78 -17.79
C ALA A 336 30.44 -4.00 -17.69
N LEU A 337 30.50 -2.66 -17.73
CA LEU A 337 29.31 -1.79 -17.71
C LEU A 337 28.41 -2.02 -18.93
N ARG A 338 28.96 -2.24 -20.12
CA ARG A 338 28.17 -2.57 -21.32
C ARG A 338 27.39 -3.87 -21.14
N ARG A 339 27.96 -4.89 -20.49
CA ARG A 339 27.25 -6.16 -20.18
C ARG A 339 26.09 -5.92 -19.21
N ILE A 340 26.34 -5.19 -18.11
CA ILE A 340 25.31 -4.84 -17.13
C ILE A 340 24.18 -4.05 -17.80
N ARG A 341 24.52 -3.02 -18.59
CA ARG A 341 23.55 -2.20 -19.33
C ARG A 341 22.68 -3.05 -20.27
N LYS A 342 23.29 -3.98 -21.03
CA LYS A 342 22.54 -4.90 -21.91
C LYS A 342 21.54 -5.76 -21.12
N GLY A 343 21.93 -6.25 -19.93
CA GLY A 343 21.03 -7.01 -19.05
C GLY A 343 19.85 -6.16 -18.54
N ILE A 344 20.09 -4.89 -18.21
CA ILE A 344 19.04 -3.98 -17.74
C ILE A 344 18.06 -3.62 -18.86
N VAL A 345 18.56 -3.31 -20.06
CA VAL A 345 17.70 -3.05 -21.23
C VAL A 345 16.85 -4.27 -21.60
N ARG A 346 17.40 -5.50 -21.47
CA ARG A 346 16.62 -6.73 -21.69
C ARG A 346 15.49 -6.85 -20.66
N ARG A 347 15.77 -6.61 -19.38
CA ARG A 347 14.75 -6.62 -18.32
C ARG A 347 13.67 -5.55 -18.52
N ALA A 348 14.04 -4.35 -18.98
CA ALA A 348 13.08 -3.30 -19.31
C ALA A 348 12.10 -3.75 -20.41
N LYS A 349 12.61 -4.32 -21.50
CA LYS A 349 11.77 -4.87 -22.59
C LYS A 349 10.84 -6.00 -22.11
N GLU A 350 11.31 -6.85 -21.20
CA GLU A 350 10.47 -7.89 -20.61
C GLU A 350 9.40 -7.33 -19.68
N ALA A 351 9.69 -6.23 -18.97
CA ALA A 351 8.73 -5.52 -18.14
C ALA A 351 7.64 -4.86 -19.01
N ASP A 352 8.03 -4.18 -20.10
CA ASP A 352 7.08 -3.62 -21.08
C ASP A 352 6.15 -4.70 -21.64
N LYS A 353 6.72 -5.82 -22.09
CA LYS A 353 5.92 -6.94 -22.61
C LYS A 353 4.93 -7.49 -21.59
N LYS A 354 5.32 -7.55 -20.30
CA LYS A 354 4.42 -7.98 -19.22
C LYS A 354 3.33 -6.94 -18.97
N GLN A 355 3.65 -5.65 -19.07
CA GLN A 355 2.69 -4.57 -18.94
C GLN A 355 1.66 -4.59 -20.08
N ASP A 356 2.11 -4.77 -21.32
CA ASP A 356 1.24 -4.95 -22.49
C ASP A 356 0.30 -6.15 -22.32
N GLU A 357 0.81 -7.28 -21.82
CA GLU A 357 0.00 -8.47 -21.54
C GLU A 357 -1.05 -8.20 -20.45
N VAL A 358 -0.69 -7.49 -19.38
CA VAL A 358 -1.63 -7.11 -18.32
C VAL A 358 -2.70 -6.16 -18.84
N GLU A 359 -2.32 -5.19 -19.68
CA GLU A 359 -3.26 -4.27 -20.31
C GLU A 359 -4.21 -5.01 -21.27
N PHE A 360 -3.68 -5.94 -22.07
CA PHE A 360 -4.47 -6.79 -22.94
C PHE A 360 -5.49 -7.63 -22.14
N GLN A 361 -5.08 -8.26 -21.05
CA GLN A 361 -5.98 -9.00 -20.15
C GLN A 361 -7.06 -8.09 -19.55
N ARG A 362 -6.71 -6.85 -19.19
CA ARG A 362 -7.67 -5.85 -18.69
C ARG A 362 -8.69 -5.47 -19.77
N GLN A 363 -8.25 -5.27 -21.01
CA GLN A 363 -9.14 -4.99 -22.13
C GLN A 363 -10.10 -6.15 -22.40
N LEU A 364 -9.61 -7.39 -22.37
CA LEU A 364 -10.45 -8.59 -22.48
C LEU A 364 -11.49 -8.67 -21.37
N GLN A 365 -11.09 -8.41 -20.12
CA GLN A 365 -12.01 -8.40 -18.98
C GLN A 365 -13.10 -7.33 -19.13
N CYS A 366 -12.72 -6.10 -19.49
CA CYS A 366 -13.68 -5.02 -19.72
C CYS A 366 -14.64 -5.34 -20.88
N GLY A 367 -14.17 -6.01 -21.93
CA GLY A 367 -15.01 -6.48 -23.04
C GLY A 367 -16.01 -7.54 -22.59
N LEU A 368 -15.58 -8.51 -21.79
CA LEU A 368 -16.44 -9.54 -21.23
C LEU A 368 -17.52 -8.94 -20.31
N ASP A 369 -17.14 -8.03 -19.41
CA ASP A 369 -18.07 -7.37 -18.48
C ASP A 369 -19.13 -6.56 -19.24
N ARG A 370 -18.74 -5.86 -20.32
CA ARG A 370 -19.68 -5.13 -21.18
C ARG A 370 -20.66 -6.06 -21.87
N ASN A 371 -20.18 -7.20 -22.39
CA ASN A 371 -21.04 -8.18 -23.06
C ASN A 371 -22.03 -8.82 -22.08
N ILE A 372 -21.58 -9.13 -20.85
CA ILE A 372 -22.45 -9.66 -19.78
C ILE A 372 -23.53 -8.62 -19.43
N MET A 373 -23.13 -7.37 -19.21
CA MET A 373 -24.08 -6.28 -18.90
C MET A 373 -25.14 -6.11 -20.00
N SER A 374 -24.72 -6.06 -21.27
CA SER A 374 -25.64 -5.97 -22.41
C SER A 374 -26.60 -7.16 -22.46
N ALA A 375 -26.13 -8.39 -22.23
CA ALA A 375 -26.98 -9.57 -22.22
C ALA A 375 -27.99 -9.57 -21.06
N VAL A 376 -27.59 -9.02 -19.90
CA VAL A 376 -28.48 -8.85 -18.74
C VAL A 376 -29.55 -7.79 -19.03
N GLU A 377 -29.18 -6.65 -19.63
CA GLU A 377 -30.12 -5.61 -20.04
C GLU A 377 -31.13 -6.12 -21.06
N ASP A 378 -30.68 -6.87 -22.08
CA ASP A 378 -31.55 -7.51 -23.07
C ASP A 378 -32.50 -8.54 -22.43
N ALA A 379 -32.01 -9.32 -21.46
CA ALA A 379 -32.85 -10.27 -20.72
C ALA A 379 -33.93 -9.55 -19.90
N ILE A 380 -33.58 -8.45 -19.22
CA ILE A 380 -34.53 -7.62 -18.46
C ILE A 380 -35.58 -6.99 -19.37
N ALA A 381 -35.18 -6.46 -20.53
CA ALA A 381 -36.08 -5.89 -21.53
C ALA A 381 -37.07 -6.94 -22.06
N ASN A 382 -36.58 -8.15 -22.37
CA ASN A 382 -37.42 -9.26 -22.83
C ASN A 382 -38.42 -9.74 -21.77
N VAL A 383 -38.04 -9.76 -20.50
CA VAL A 383 -38.97 -10.11 -19.39
C VAL A 383 -40.02 -9.04 -19.21
N SER A 384 -39.64 -7.76 -19.29
CA SER A 384 -40.56 -6.62 -19.16
C SER A 384 -41.61 -6.63 -20.27
N HIS A 385 -41.21 -6.83 -21.52
CA HIS A 385 -42.14 -6.91 -22.65
C HIS A 385 -43.15 -8.07 -22.53
N LYS A 386 -42.72 -9.23 -21.98
CA LYS A 386 -43.63 -10.36 -21.73
C LYS A 386 -44.64 -10.07 -20.61
N ARG A 387 -44.25 -9.26 -19.63
CA ARG A 387 -45.13 -8.87 -18.52
C ARG A 387 -46.27 -7.97 -18.99
N ASP A 388 -45.98 -6.98 -19.83
CA ASP A 388 -46.99 -6.08 -20.40
C ASP A 388 -48.02 -6.84 -21.25
N GLY A 389 -47.58 -7.87 -21.98
CA GLY A 389 -48.48 -8.79 -22.69
C GLY A 389 -49.41 -9.57 -21.76
N PHE A 390 -48.92 -9.98 -20.59
CA PHE A 390 -49.74 -10.71 -19.60
C PHE A 390 -50.79 -9.81 -18.94
N ASP A 391 -50.43 -8.56 -18.62
CA ASP A 391 -51.37 -7.60 -18.02
C ASP A 391 -52.52 -7.24 -18.97
N SER A 392 -52.28 -7.26 -20.29
CA SER A 392 -53.34 -7.06 -21.29
C SER A 392 -54.35 -8.23 -21.38
N TYR A 393 -53.97 -9.46 -21.00
CA TYR A 393 -54.88 -10.61 -20.96
C TYR A 393 -55.73 -10.65 -19.68
N SER A 394 -55.23 -10.08 -18.58
CA SER A 394 -55.96 -9.94 -17.31
C SER A 394 -57.28 -9.18 -17.49
N HIS A 395 -57.32 -8.20 -18.40
CA HIS A 395 -58.52 -7.40 -18.67
C HIS A 395 -59.55 -8.11 -19.56
N LEU A 396 -59.13 -9.07 -20.40
CA LEU A 396 -60.04 -9.83 -21.27
C LEU A 396 -60.79 -10.96 -20.55
N LYS A 397 -60.34 -11.36 -19.36
CA LYS A 397 -61.01 -12.40 -18.54
C LYS A 397 -62.06 -11.82 -17.58
N ALA A 398 -62.23 -10.50 -17.56
CA ALA A 398 -63.20 -9.78 -16.73
C ALA A 398 -64.46 -9.32 -17.51
N LEU A 399 -64.55 -9.68 -18.79
CA LEU A 399 -65.76 -9.65 -19.63
C LEU A 399 -66.25 -11.08 -19.81
#